data_AF-I9E8D9-F1
#
_entry.id   AF-I9E8D9-F1
#
_cell.length_a   1.000
_cell.length_b   1.000
_cell.length_c   1.000
_cell.angle_alpha   90.00
_cell.angle_beta   90.00
_cell.angle_gamma   90.00
#
_symmetry.space_group_name_H-M   'P 1'
#
loop_
_entity.id
_entity.type
_entity.pdbx_description
1 polymer ?
#
loop_
_entity_poly.entity_id
_entity_poly.type
_entity_poly.pdbx_seq_one_letter_code
_entity_poly.pdbx_strand_id
1 'polypeptide(L)'
;MEKVENSALESIVEGISRGPGRPQSPAVEGILPERRKEGMKLLLIAIKKGCFGKKEDITMKGVADWAAGNGFFLTEDHTHLSAKTIELKLGELNRELYPREAEEKKLKKERKEDKKKK
;
A
#
# COMPACT_ATOMS: atom_id res chain seq x y z
N MET A 1 42.86 -9.27 16.87
CA MET A 1 42.15 -8.04 17.29
C MET A 1 41.57 -7.41 16.04
N GLU A 2 40.29 -7.66 15.80
CA GLU A 2 39.48 -7.02 14.77
C GLU A 2 39.41 -5.50 14.99
N LYS A 3 39.44 -4.74 13.90
CA LYS A 3 38.92 -3.38 13.86
C LYS A 3 37.71 -3.41 12.92
N VAL A 4 36.52 -3.47 13.51
CA VAL A 4 35.24 -3.25 12.83
C VAL A 4 35.02 -1.73 12.80
N GLU A 5 35.14 -1.14 11.63
CA GLU A 5 34.73 0.25 11.39
C GLU A 5 33.21 0.29 11.26
N ASN A 6 32.53 0.67 12.34
CA ASN A 6 31.12 1.05 12.30
C ASN A 6 31.01 2.44 11.65
N SER A 7 30.78 2.47 10.35
CA SER A 7 30.32 3.68 9.65
C SER A 7 28.83 3.87 9.93
N ALA A 8 28.52 4.48 11.08
CA ALA A 8 27.19 4.98 11.39
C ALA A 8 26.98 6.28 10.59
N LEU A 9 26.41 6.14 9.39
CA LEU A 9 25.78 7.26 8.69
C LEU A 9 24.50 7.63 9.45
N GLU A 10 24.66 8.44 10.49
CA GLU A 10 23.57 9.18 11.11
C GLU A 10 23.01 10.16 10.06
N SER A 11 21.98 9.72 9.36
CA SER A 11 21.07 10.60 8.61
C SER A 11 20.37 11.48 9.63
N ILE A 12 20.90 12.68 9.86
CA ILE A 12 20.29 13.72 10.67
C ILE A 12 19.02 14.17 9.94
N VAL A 13 17.91 13.51 10.22
CA VAL A 13 16.58 14.03 9.89
C VAL A 13 16.33 15.20 10.84
N GLU A 14 16.41 16.40 10.29
CA GLU A 14 16.19 17.67 10.97
C GLU A 14 14.80 17.66 11.64
N GLY A 15 14.80 17.40 12.95
CA GLY A 15 13.59 17.28 13.74
C GLY A 15 12.86 18.61 13.81
N ILE A 16 11.62 18.64 13.31
CA ILE A 16 10.71 19.77 13.43
C ILE A 16 10.59 20.13 14.92
N SER A 17 11.13 21.29 15.29
CA SER A 17 11.13 21.81 16.66
C SER A 17 9.69 22.00 17.16
N ARG A 18 9.19 21.04 17.94
CA ARG A 18 7.89 21.11 18.61
C ARG A 18 8.07 20.99 20.11
N GLY A 19 7.27 21.77 20.85
CA GLY A 19 7.49 22.13 22.25
C GLY A 19 7.64 20.97 23.25
N PRO A 20 8.18 21.26 24.43
CA PRO A 20 8.56 20.26 25.44
C PRO A 20 7.33 19.46 25.92
N GLY A 21 7.47 18.13 25.98
CA GLY A 21 6.51 17.23 26.66
C GLY A 21 5.76 16.22 25.79
N ARG A 22 5.85 16.28 24.44
CA ARG A 22 5.28 15.23 23.59
C ARG A 22 6.31 14.11 23.40
N PRO A 23 6.03 12.86 23.82
CA PRO A 23 6.93 11.75 23.51
C PRO A 23 7.10 11.67 21.99
N GLN A 24 8.34 11.55 21.53
CA GLN A 24 8.63 11.27 20.13
C GLN A 24 7.99 9.93 19.80
N SER A 25 6.93 9.95 18.99
CA SER A 25 6.52 8.73 18.32
C SER A 25 7.66 8.35 17.36
N PRO A 26 8.11 7.08 17.35
CA PRO A 26 9.10 6.66 16.38
C PRO A 26 8.59 6.99 14.98
N ALA A 27 9.49 7.48 14.12
CA ALA A 27 9.17 7.65 12.72
C ALA A 27 8.78 6.28 12.15
N VAL A 28 7.56 6.16 11.65
CA VAL A 28 7.12 4.93 10.99
C VAL A 28 7.66 4.99 9.57
N GLU A 29 8.70 4.21 9.29
CA GLU A 29 9.38 4.17 7.99
C GLU A 29 8.55 3.45 6.91
N GLY A 30 7.46 2.79 7.28
CA GLY A 30 6.58 2.05 6.38
C GLY A 30 6.83 0.54 6.43
N ILE A 31 6.02 -0.23 5.69
CA ILE A 31 6.09 -1.69 5.68
C ILE A 31 7.22 -2.16 4.78
N LEU A 32 8.14 -2.93 5.35
CA LEU A 32 9.27 -3.53 4.65
C LEU A 32 8.85 -4.51 3.52
N PRO A 33 9.69 -4.72 2.49
CA PRO A 33 9.42 -5.59 1.36
C PRO A 33 8.97 -7.01 1.74
N GLU A 34 9.55 -7.59 2.78
CA GLU A 34 9.30 -8.95 3.26
C GLU A 34 7.88 -9.11 3.80
N ARG A 35 7.34 -8.03 4.38
CA ARG A 35 5.99 -7.98 4.98
C ARG A 35 4.95 -7.35 4.06
N ARG A 36 5.37 -6.88 2.88
CA ARG A 36 4.51 -6.14 1.94
C ARG A 36 3.30 -6.95 1.50
N LYS A 37 3.47 -8.25 1.21
CA LYS A 37 2.35 -9.13 0.80
C LYS A 37 1.30 -9.21 1.92
N GLU A 38 1.72 -9.39 3.17
CA GLU A 38 0.82 -9.44 4.33
C GLU A 38 0.11 -8.10 4.56
N GLY A 39 0.85 -6.99 4.50
CA GLY A 39 0.27 -5.64 4.62
C GLY A 39 -0.76 -5.34 3.53
N MET A 40 -0.48 -5.70 2.28
CA MET A 40 -1.42 -5.53 1.17
C MET A 40 -2.66 -6.43 1.31
N LYS A 41 -2.52 -7.65 1.85
CA LYS A 41 -3.68 -8.51 2.17
C LYS A 41 -4.58 -7.87 3.23
N LEU A 42 -3.99 -7.32 4.30
CA LEU A 42 -4.76 -6.61 5.33
C LEU A 42 -5.49 -5.40 4.74
N LEU A 43 -4.85 -4.67 3.84
CA LEU A 43 -5.45 -3.54 3.15
C LEU A 43 -6.66 -3.96 2.30
N LEU A 44 -6.56 -5.07 1.56
CA LEU A 44 -7.70 -5.64 0.81
C LEU A 44 -8.85 -6.07 1.72
N ILE A 45 -8.54 -6.70 2.86
CA ILE A 45 -9.56 -7.08 3.85
C ILE A 45 -10.26 -5.83 4.39
N ALA A 46 -9.52 -4.77 4.71
CA ALA A 46 -10.06 -3.51 5.21
C ALA A 46 -10.97 -2.83 4.17
N ILE A 47 -10.59 -2.82 2.89
CA ILE A 47 -11.45 -2.38 1.78
C ILE A 47 -12.77 -3.16 1.79
N LYS A 48 -12.69 -4.49 1.84
CA LYS A 48 -13.89 -5.35 1.81
C LYS A 48 -14.74 -5.30 3.08
N LYS A 49 -14.16 -4.91 4.21
CA LYS A 49 -14.90 -4.65 5.44
C LYS A 49 -15.53 -3.25 5.47
N GLY A 50 -15.17 -2.37 4.54
CA GLY A 50 -15.68 -0.98 4.49
C GLY A 50 -14.97 -0.05 5.48
N CYS A 51 -13.73 -0.36 5.87
CA CYS A 51 -12.97 0.45 6.84
C CYS A 51 -12.56 1.82 6.31
N PHE A 52 -12.64 2.04 5.00
CA PHE A 52 -12.30 3.31 4.34
C PHE A 52 -13.53 4.20 4.08
N GLY A 53 -14.73 3.78 4.51
CA GLY A 53 -15.99 4.47 4.23
C GLY A 53 -16.98 3.60 3.46
N LYS A 54 -17.97 4.23 2.81
CA LYS A 54 -18.97 3.51 2.01
C LYS A 54 -18.28 2.72 0.90
N LYS A 55 -18.60 1.43 0.78
CA LYS A 55 -17.98 0.53 -0.21
C LYS A 55 -18.09 1.01 -1.66
N GLU A 56 -19.16 1.73 -1.99
CA GLU A 56 -19.44 2.24 -3.33
C GLU A 56 -18.48 3.37 -3.75
N ASP A 57 -17.93 4.11 -2.79
CA ASP A 57 -17.08 5.28 -3.02
C ASP A 57 -15.58 4.94 -3.03
N ILE A 58 -15.22 3.74 -2.53
CA ILE A 58 -13.83 3.32 -2.38
C ILE A 58 -13.36 2.55 -3.61
N THR A 59 -12.41 3.15 -4.32
CA THR A 59 -11.73 2.54 -5.46
C THR A 59 -10.36 2.00 -5.07
N MET A 60 -9.89 0.95 -5.76
CA MET A 60 -8.55 0.39 -5.54
C MET A 60 -7.46 1.44 -5.75
N LYS A 61 -7.64 2.30 -6.76
CA LYS A 61 -6.79 3.46 -7.03
C LYS A 61 -6.75 4.43 -5.85
N GLY A 62 -7.90 4.81 -5.29
CA GLY A 62 -7.97 5.73 -4.15
C GLY A 62 -7.23 5.21 -2.92
N VAL A 63 -7.30 3.90 -2.66
CA VAL A 63 -6.56 3.29 -1.56
C VAL A 63 -5.06 3.21 -1.85
N ALA A 64 -4.67 2.97 -3.10
CA ALA A 64 -3.27 2.99 -3.50
C ALA A 64 -2.66 4.40 -3.40
N ASP A 65 -3.39 5.43 -3.83
CA ASP A 65 -3.00 6.84 -3.70
C ASP A 65 -2.83 7.22 -2.23
N TRP A 66 -3.77 6.81 -1.37
CA TRP A 66 -3.68 7.01 0.08
C TRP A 66 -2.46 6.29 0.69
N ALA A 67 -2.25 5.01 0.36
CA ALA A 67 -1.13 4.24 0.90
C ALA A 67 0.23 4.81 0.46
N ALA A 68 0.35 5.25 -0.79
CA ALA A 68 1.56 5.92 -1.28
C ALA A 68 1.79 7.27 -0.59
N GLY A 69 0.75 8.09 -0.45
CA GLY A 69 0.83 9.40 0.20
C GLY A 69 1.21 9.34 1.68
N ASN A 70 0.93 8.21 2.34
CA ASN A 70 1.32 7.96 3.73
C ASN A 70 2.61 7.13 3.88
N GLY A 71 3.33 6.84 2.79
CA GLY A 71 4.58 6.07 2.85
C GLY A 71 4.42 4.64 3.34
N PHE A 72 3.24 4.02 3.13
CA PHE A 72 2.86 2.80 3.82
C PHE A 72 3.69 1.56 3.45
N PHE A 73 4.30 1.53 2.27
CA PHE A 73 5.08 0.39 1.78
C PHE A 73 6.43 0.84 1.22
N LEU A 74 7.48 0.13 1.59
CA LEU A 74 8.84 0.35 1.13
C LEU A 74 9.21 -0.58 -0.04
N THR A 75 10.16 -0.15 -0.86
CA THR A 75 10.90 -0.91 -1.87
C THR A 75 12.10 -1.62 -1.23
N GLU A 76 12.82 -2.45 -2.00
CA GLU A 76 14.04 -3.12 -1.52
C GLU A 76 15.16 -2.12 -1.19
N ASP A 77 15.20 -1.00 -1.91
CA ASP A 77 16.12 0.11 -1.66
C ASP A 77 15.66 1.05 -0.52
N HIS A 78 14.70 0.60 0.31
CA HIS A 78 14.14 1.37 1.43
C HIS A 78 13.54 2.73 1.01
N THR A 79 13.04 2.82 -0.22
CA THR A 79 12.28 3.98 -0.72
C THR A 79 10.78 3.69 -0.75
N HIS A 80 9.91 4.70 -0.76
CA HIS A 80 8.47 4.45 -0.79
C HIS A 80 7.98 3.93 -2.14
N LEU A 81 7.05 2.99 -2.10
CA LEU A 81 6.38 2.48 -3.29
C LEU A 81 5.44 3.52 -3.90
N SER A 82 5.45 3.57 -5.24
CA SER A 82 4.51 4.41 -5.98
C SER A 82 3.08 3.88 -5.89
N ALA A 83 2.10 4.79 -5.95
CA ALA A 83 0.68 4.45 -5.99
C ALA A 83 0.35 3.47 -7.13
N LYS A 84 0.94 3.67 -8.33
CA LYS A 84 0.74 2.78 -9.48
C LYS A 84 1.19 1.35 -9.20
N THR A 85 2.33 1.18 -8.53
CA THR A 85 2.84 -0.15 -8.16
C THR A 85 1.96 -0.79 -7.09
N ILE A 86 1.50 -0.01 -6.11
CA ILE A 86 0.59 -0.49 -5.06
C ILE A 86 -0.74 -0.94 -5.65
N GLU A 87 -1.34 -0.13 -6.54
CA GLU A 87 -2.60 -0.46 -7.22
C GLU A 87 -2.50 -1.77 -8.01
N LEU A 88 -1.41 -1.95 -8.76
CA LEU A 88 -1.19 -3.14 -9.57
C LEU A 88 -1.07 -4.39 -8.70
N LYS A 89 -0.24 -4.34 -7.64
CA LYS A 89 -0.05 -5.45 -6.71
C LYS A 89 -1.33 -5.78 -5.92
N LEU A 90 -2.08 -4.78 -5.49
CA LEU A 90 -3.39 -4.99 -4.86
C LEU A 90 -4.38 -5.65 -5.83
N GLY A 91 -4.37 -5.25 -7.10
CA GLY A 91 -5.19 -5.85 -8.14
C GLY A 91 -4.85 -7.32 -8.40
N GLU A 92 -3.56 -7.68 -8.43
CA GLU A 92 -3.08 -9.05 -8.52
C GLU A 92 -3.53 -9.90 -7.33
N LEU A 93 -3.26 -9.41 -6.11
CA LEU A 93 -3.67 -10.09 -4.87
C LEU A 93 -5.19 -10.23 -4.77
N ASN A 94 -5.97 -9.25 -5.22
CA ASN A 94 -7.42 -9.34 -5.19
C ASN A 94 -7.94 -10.44 -6.14
N ARG A 95 -7.28 -10.67 -7.28
CA ARG A 95 -7.60 -11.79 -8.20
C ARG A 95 -7.20 -13.14 -7.61
N GLU A 96 -6.05 -13.21 -6.94
CA GLU A 96 -5.56 -14.42 -6.27
C GLU A 96 -6.48 -14.84 -5.12
N LEU A 97 -6.91 -13.88 -4.29
CA LEU A 97 -7.74 -14.13 -3.11
C LEU A 97 -9.23 -14.28 -3.41
N TYR A 98 -9.72 -13.64 -4.48
CA TYR A 98 -11.15 -13.61 -4.82
C TYR A 98 -11.38 -13.92 -6.31
N PRO A 99 -11.04 -15.13 -6.77
CA PRO A 99 -11.12 -15.50 -8.18
C PRO A 99 -12.55 -15.41 -8.73
N ARG A 100 -13.57 -15.79 -7.94
CA ARG A 100 -14.98 -15.73 -8.36
C ARG A 100 -15.46 -14.31 -8.66
N GLU A 101 -15.07 -13.32 -7.85
CA GLU A 101 -15.41 -11.91 -8.11
C GLU A 101 -14.68 -11.35 -9.33
N ALA A 102 -13.46 -11.84 -9.59
CA ALA A 102 -12.68 -11.47 -10.76
C ALA A 102 -13.34 -12.01 -12.05
N GLU A 103 -13.82 -13.26 -12.04
CA GLU A 103 -14.57 -13.84 -13.16
C GLU A 103 -15.89 -13.13 -13.40
N GLU A 104 -16.65 -12.80 -12.34
CA GLU A 104 -17.92 -12.10 -12.49
C GLU A 104 -17.75 -10.67 -13.04
N LYS A 105 -16.66 -9.99 -12.68
CA LYS A 105 -16.30 -8.69 -13.28
C LYS A 105 -15.89 -8.82 -14.75
N LYS A 106 -15.18 -9.89 -15.14
CA LYS A 106 -14.84 -10.16 -16.55
C LYS A 106 -16.09 -10.39 -17.40
N LEU A 107 -16.98 -11.28 -16.95
CA LEU A 107 -18.26 -11.56 -17.60
C LEU A 107 -19.15 -10.30 -17.72
N LYS A 108 -19.18 -9.44 -16.71
CA LYS A 108 -19.89 -8.14 -16.77
C LYS A 108 -19.26 -7.17 -17.76
N LYS A 109 -17.93 -7.23 -17.96
CA LYS A 109 -17.21 -6.36 -18.92
C LYS A 109 -17.46 -6.82 -20.35
N GLU A 110 -17.37 -8.11 -20.63
CA GLU A 110 -17.67 -8.71 -21.94
C GLU A 110 -19.10 -8.39 -22.39
N ARG A 111 -20.09 -8.60 -21.51
CA ARG A 111 -21.49 -8.25 -21.80
C ARG A 111 -21.73 -6.76 -22.09
N LYS A 112 -20.91 -5.86 -21.53
CA LYS A 112 -21.00 -4.42 -21.82
C LYS A 112 -20.33 -4.06 -23.14
N GLU A 113 -19.29 -4.78 -23.53
CA GLU A 113 -18.58 -4.60 -24.79
C GLU A 113 -19.43 -5.08 -25.97
N ASP A 114 -20.11 -6.22 -25.82
CA ASP A 114 -21.06 -6.74 -26.82
C ASP A 114 -22.27 -5.81 -27.03
N LYS A 115 -22.73 -5.15 -25.96
CA LYS A 115 -23.81 -4.15 -26.05
C LYS A 115 -23.40 -2.84 -26.72
N LYS A 116 -22.09 -2.57 -26.83
CA LYS A 116 -21.55 -1.33 -27.42
C LYS A 116 -21.16 -1.50 -28.89
N LYS A 117 -21.06 -2.75 -29.35
CA LYS A 117 -20.76 -3.15 -30.74
C LYS A 117 -22.01 -3.49 -31.57
N LYS A 118 -23.20 -3.37 -30.99
CA LYS A 118 -24.50 -3.61 -31.62
C LYS A 118 -25.29 -2.31 -31.65
#